data_AF-A0A090MR59-F1
#
_entry.id   AF-A0A090MR59-F1
#
_cell.length_a   1.000
_cell.length_b   1.000
_cell.length_c   1.000
_cell.angle_alpha   90.00
_cell.angle_beta   90.00
_cell.angle_gamma   90.00
#
_symmetry.space_group_name_H-M   'P 1'
#
loop_
_entity.id
_entity.type
_entity.pdbx_description
1 polymer ?
#
loop_
_entity_poly.entity_id
_entity_poly.type
_entity_poly.pdbx_seq_one_letter_code
_entity_poly.pdbx_strand_id
1 'polypeptide(L)'
;MGRPLGSQNKDKPFRDAIRMEAAAAELGQECVAPKGSLRWIARQLLNRAGEETAGAREIGDRLDGKAAQAVELSGGLSISHEEALAELDE
;
A
#
# COMPACT_ATOMS: atom_id res chain seq x y z
N MET A 1 12.62 -10.56 2.75
CA MET A 1 12.18 -11.41 1.63
C MET A 1 11.05 -10.72 0.87
N GLY A 2 11.38 -9.98 -0.20
CA GLY A 2 10.39 -9.44 -1.13
C GLY A 2 9.84 -10.58 -1.99
N ARG A 3 8.52 -10.62 -2.15
CA ARG A 3 7.83 -11.68 -2.91
C ARG A 3 8.18 -11.61 -4.41
N PRO A 4 8.25 -12.76 -5.10
CA PRO A 4 8.70 -12.85 -6.47
C PRO A 4 7.81 -12.05 -7.43
N LEU A 5 8.46 -11.44 -8.42
CA LEU A 5 7.80 -10.66 -9.47
C LEU A 5 6.86 -11.58 -10.27
N GLY A 6 5.57 -11.23 -10.33
CA GLY A 6 4.56 -12.02 -11.06
C GLY A 6 3.69 -12.95 -10.21
N SER A 7 3.76 -12.90 -8.87
CA SER A 7 2.80 -13.64 -8.05
C SER A 7 1.37 -13.15 -8.33
N GLN A 8 0.49 -14.08 -8.75
CA GLN A 8 -0.93 -13.78 -8.93
C GLN A 8 -1.52 -13.43 -7.57
N ASN A 9 -1.65 -12.13 -7.29
CA ASN A 9 -2.52 -11.60 -6.24
C ASN A 9 -3.98 -11.88 -6.66
N LYS A 10 -4.38 -13.15 -6.60
CA LYS A 10 -5.66 -13.62 -7.13
C LYS A 10 -6.83 -13.05 -6.33
N ASP A 11 -6.66 -12.90 -5.01
CA ASP A 11 -7.71 -12.37 -4.15
C ASP A 11 -7.21 -11.13 -3.39
N LYS A 12 -7.76 -9.96 -3.75
CA LYS A 12 -7.60 -8.73 -2.97
C LYS A 12 -8.97 -8.35 -2.38
N PRO A 13 -9.47 -9.10 -1.38
CA PRO A 13 -10.85 -8.97 -0.90
C PRO A 13 -11.18 -7.56 -0.39
N PHE A 14 -10.20 -6.85 0.17
CA PHE A 14 -10.40 -5.47 0.61
C PHE A 14 -10.48 -4.48 -0.57
N ARG A 15 -9.73 -4.72 -1.66
CA ARG A 15 -9.84 -3.92 -2.88
C ARG A 15 -11.24 -4.07 -3.49
N ASP A 16 -11.77 -5.28 -3.48
CA ASP A 16 -13.11 -5.54 -4.01
C ASP A 16 -14.19 -4.93 -3.11
N ALA A 17 -14.01 -4.96 -1.78
CA ALA A 17 -14.87 -4.24 -0.85
C ALA A 17 -14.88 -2.73 -1.11
N ILE A 18 -13.72 -2.10 -1.36
CA ILE A 18 -13.63 -0.68 -1.75
C ILE A 18 -14.43 -0.41 -3.02
N ARG A 19 -14.28 -1.24 -4.06
CA ARG A 19 -15.00 -1.07 -5.33
C ARG A 19 -16.51 -1.17 -5.16
N MET A 20 -16.99 -2.16 -4.39
CA MET A 20 -18.41 -2.33 -4.12
C MET A 20 -19.00 -1.14 -3.36
N GLU A 21 -18.33 -0.71 -2.28
CA GLU A 21 -18.83 0.41 -1.49
C GLU A 21 -18.71 1.74 -2.23
N ALA A 22 -17.66 1.95 -3.01
CA ALA A 22 -17.54 3.16 -3.84
C ALA A 22 -18.72 3.27 -4.82
N ALA A 23 -19.03 2.19 -5.55
CA ALA A 23 -20.19 2.18 -6.45
C ALA A 23 -21.52 2.42 -5.70
N ALA A 24 -21.69 1.85 -4.51
CA ALA A 24 -22.86 2.11 -3.68
C ALA A 24 -22.93 3.57 -3.17
N ALA A 25 -21.77 4.18 -2.87
CA ALA A 25 -21.69 5.58 -2.42
C ALA A 25 -22.14 6.55 -3.52
N GLU A 26 -21.66 6.34 -4.75
CA GLU A 26 -22.03 7.13 -5.93
C GLU A 26 -23.54 7.09 -6.20
N LEU A 27 -24.19 5.97 -5.86
CA LEU A 27 -25.64 5.80 -5.95
C LEU A 27 -26.41 6.33 -4.73
N GLY A 28 -25.73 6.95 -3.76
CA GLY A 28 -26.34 7.47 -2.53
C GLY A 28 -26.88 6.39 -1.58
N GLN A 29 -26.43 5.15 -1.71
CA GLN A 29 -26.92 4.04 -0.89
C GLN A 29 -26.25 4.01 0.48
N GLU A 30 -26.98 3.59 1.51
CA GLU A 30 -26.38 3.35 2.83
C GLU A 30 -25.54 2.07 2.86
N CYS A 31 -24.57 2.01 3.77
CA CYS A 31 -23.77 0.80 3.97
C CYS A 31 -24.54 -0.22 4.80
N VAL A 32 -25.03 -1.26 4.14
CA VAL A 32 -25.75 -2.39 4.76
C VAL A 32 -24.82 -3.44 5.39
N ALA A 33 -23.50 -3.28 5.25
CA ALA A 33 -22.55 -4.26 5.73
C ALA A 33 -22.38 -4.20 7.28
N PRO A 34 -22.27 -5.35 7.96
CA PRO A 34 -22.10 -5.39 9.41
C PRO A 34 -20.83 -4.65 9.87
N LYS A 35 -20.92 -3.96 11.02
CA LYS A 35 -19.78 -3.25 11.62
C LYS A 35 -18.57 -4.18 11.78
N GLY A 36 -17.40 -3.70 11.38
CA GLY A 36 -16.14 -4.44 11.42
C GLY A 36 -15.89 -5.39 10.23
N SER A 37 -16.86 -5.59 9.33
CA SER A 37 -16.63 -6.29 8.07
C SER A 37 -15.76 -5.48 7.11
N LEU A 38 -15.11 -6.13 6.14
CA LEU A 38 -14.29 -5.45 5.13
C LEU A 38 -15.07 -4.37 4.36
N ARG A 39 -16.33 -4.64 4.02
CA ARG A 39 -17.22 -3.68 3.37
C ARG A 39 -17.53 -2.50 4.28
N TRP A 40 -17.84 -2.74 5.56
CA TRP A 40 -18.05 -1.65 6.50
C TRP A 40 -16.80 -0.77 6.67
N ILE A 41 -15.62 -1.39 6.83
CA ILE A 41 -14.33 -0.68 6.93
C ILE A 41 -14.07 0.13 5.65
N ALA A 42 -14.33 -0.45 4.48
CA ALA A 42 -14.19 0.24 3.20
C ALA A 42 -15.11 1.47 3.08
N ARG A 43 -16.38 1.37 3.52
CA ARG A 43 -17.28 2.54 3.59
C ARG A 43 -16.73 3.61 4.53
N GLN A 44 -16.25 3.24 5.71
CA GLN A 44 -15.69 4.23 6.65
C GLN A 44 -14.45 4.93 6.07
N LEU A 45 -13.59 4.19 5.38
CA LEU A 45 -12.43 4.75 4.71
C LEU A 45 -12.83 5.71 3.58
N LEU A 46 -13.86 5.38 2.80
CA LEU A 46 -14.41 6.26 1.75
C LEU A 46 -14.96 7.56 2.34
N ASN A 47 -15.74 7.48 3.42
CA ASN A 47 -16.27 8.66 4.10
C ASN A 47 -15.13 9.56 4.62
N ARG A 48 -14.14 8.94 5.28
CA ARG A 48 -12.96 9.64 5.80
C ARG A 48 -12.13 10.26 4.68
N ALA A 49 -11.99 9.59 3.54
CA ALA A 49 -11.28 10.12 2.37
C ALA A 49 -11.94 11.35 1.75
N GLY A 50 -13.25 11.55 1.96
CA GLY A 50 -13.95 12.78 1.58
C GLY A 50 -13.57 13.99 2.45
N GLU A 51 -13.00 13.76 3.64
CA GLU A 51 -12.64 14.80 4.60
C GLU A 51 -11.11 14.99 4.70
N GLU A 52 -10.31 13.94 4.50
CA GLU A 52 -8.85 13.98 4.65
C GLU A 52 -8.09 13.33 3.47
N THR A 53 -6.99 13.99 3.08
CA THR A 53 -6.12 13.55 1.99
C THR A 53 -5.40 12.22 2.28
N ALA A 54 -5.19 11.90 3.56
CA ALA A 54 -4.58 10.63 3.97
C ALA A 54 -5.44 9.42 3.58
N GLY A 55 -6.75 9.48 3.81
CA GLY A 55 -7.70 8.44 3.38
C GLY A 55 -7.74 8.29 1.86
N ALA A 56 -7.73 9.40 1.12
CA ALA A 56 -7.70 9.36 -0.35
C ALA A 56 -6.44 8.66 -0.89
N ARG A 57 -5.26 8.97 -0.32
CA ARG A 57 -4.00 8.29 -0.66
C ARG A 57 -4.06 6.80 -0.33
N GLU A 58 -4.63 6.46 0.83
CA GLU A 58 -4.75 5.07 1.28
C GLU A 58 -5.63 4.21 0.34
N ILE A 59 -6.68 4.81 -0.23
CA ILE A 59 -7.54 4.19 -1.25
C ILE A 59 -6.76 4.01 -2.56
N GLY A 60 -6.06 5.05 -3.04
CA GLY A 60 -5.26 4.99 -4.26
C GLY A 60 -4.20 3.88 -4.20
N ASP A 61 -3.44 3.80 -3.10
CA ASP A 61 -2.44 2.76 -2.87
C ASP A 61 -3.02 1.33 -2.94
N ARG A 62 -4.31 1.16 -2.61
CA ARG A 62 -5.00 -0.15 -2.62
C ARG A 62 -5.61 -0.50 -3.97
N LEU A 63 -6.10 0.50 -4.71
CA LEU A 63 -6.70 0.31 -6.02
C LEU A 63 -5.63 0.18 -7.11
N ASP A 64 -4.71 1.13 -7.15
CA ASP A 64 -3.73 1.29 -8.24
C ASP A 64 -2.35 0.73 -7.87
N GLY A 65 -2.13 0.47 -6.57
CA GLY A 65 -0.85 0.05 -6.05
C GLY A 65 -0.01 1.24 -5.59
N LYS A 66 0.94 0.98 -4.69
CA LYS A 66 1.88 2.01 -4.23
C LYS A 66 2.81 2.41 -5.37
N ALA A 67 3.04 3.70 -5.53
CA ALA A 67 4.10 4.21 -6.40
C ALA A 67 5.44 3.54 -6.01
N ALA A 68 6.25 3.22 -7.02
CA ALA A 68 7.57 2.66 -6.80
C ALA A 68 8.39 3.64 -5.96
N GLN A 69 8.69 3.28 -4.71
CA GLN A 69 9.59 4.07 -3.90
C GLN A 69 11.01 3.78 -4.37
N ALA A 70 11.76 4.83 -4.70
CA ALA A 70 13.20 4.70 -4.90
C ALA A 70 13.78 4.13 -3.60
N VAL A 71 14.44 2.98 -3.70
CA VAL A 71 15.23 2.45 -2.60
C VAL A 71 16.48 3.30 -2.57
N GLU A 72 16.51 4.31 -1.70
CA GLU A 72 17.78 4.94 -1.38
C GLU A 72 18.62 3.90 -0.63
N LEU A 73 19.70 3.45 -1.28
CA LEU A 73 20.71 2.61 -0.66
C LEU A 73 21.53 3.51 0.29
N SER A 74 20.93 3.97 1.39
CA SER A 74 21.59 4.84 2.38
C SER A 74 22.52 4.05 3.33
N GLY A 75 23.06 2.93 2.87
CA GLY A 75 24.17 2.25 3.52
C GLY A 75 25.45 2.77 2.93
N GLY A 76 26.12 3.69 3.64
CA GLY A 76 27.42 4.20 3.22
C GLY A 76 28.43 3.08 3.09
N LEU A 77 28.76 2.70 1.86
CA LEU A 77 30.01 2.00 1.55
C LEU A 77 31.12 3.05 1.46
N SER A 78 31.48 3.61 2.62
CA SER A 78 32.67 4.45 2.76
C SER A 78 33.71 3.67 3.55
N ILE A 79 34.21 2.58 2.97
CA ILE A 79 35.55 2.10 3.31
C ILE A 79 36.51 2.84 2.40
N SER A 80 37.51 3.47 2.99
CA SER A 80 38.57 4.11 2.25
C SER A 80 39.34 3.05 1.44
N HIS A 81 39.97 3.47 0.33
CA HIS A 81 40.79 2.55 -0.48
C HIS A 81 41.91 1.89 0.34
N GLU A 82 42.42 2.59 1.35
CA GLU A 82 43.45 2.07 2.27
C GLU A 82 42.91 0.97 3.19
N GLU A 83 41.70 1.11 3.74
CA GLU A 83 41.07 0.08 4.58
C GLU A 83 40.76 -1.19 3.79
N ALA A 84 40.33 -1.06 2.53
CA ALA A 84 40.06 -2.21 1.67
C ALA A 84 41.33 -3.01 1.30
N LEU A 85 42.50 -2.34 1.25
CA LEU A 85 43.77 -3.01 1.01
C LEU A 85 44.29 -3.71 2.26
N ALA A 86 44.05 -3.16 3.46
CA ALA A 86 44.48 -3.75 4.72
C ALA A 86 43.81 -5.11 5.03
N GLU A 87 42.56 -5.32 4.59
CA GLU A 87 41.85 -6.60 4.78
C GLU A 87 42.27 -7.71 3.81
N LEU A 88 43.01 -7.40 2.74
CA LEU A 88 43.48 -8.39 1.76
C LEU A 88 44.85 -9.00 2.10
N ASP A 89 45.57 -8.37 3.02
CA ASP A 89 46.93 -8.75 3.41
C ASP A 89 46.98 -9.58 4.73
N GLU A 90 45.81 -10.01 5.26
CA GLU A 90 45.66 -10.95 6.39
C GLU A 90 45.21 -12.35 5.93
#